data_AF-A0A5C8AQJ0-F1
#
_entry.id   AF-A0A5C8AQJ0-F1
#
_cell.length_a   1.000
_cell.length_b   1.000
_cell.length_c   1.000
_cell.angle_alpha   90.00
_cell.angle_beta   90.00
_cell.angle_gamma   90.00
#
_symmetry.space_group_name_H-M   'P 1'
#
loop_
_entity.id
_entity.type
_entity.pdbx_description
1 polymer ?
#
loop_
_entity_poly.entity_id
_entity_poly.type
_entity_poly.pdbx_seq_one_letter_code
_entity_poly.pdbx_strand_id
1 'polypeptide(L)'
;MMLDSTVLREVAIQVSGYFRDFLESDFKKQSAPRRRILLQSSEGFRCGMRTKPYEGLEQALWELIGKASGAPELLKLSPRQYTRPISTNLRLVIASQIEQIQDDALFRVVESLHQRITETLSKGSADAEAWIEELQAFACEQVGERIVRPLVQKLDEPLRRSSYDVIDSLYSAETDMVRGVAQPLLAVLPQLLARHLAQPDAQALKEALRVELVLERVCQTLSEFFDGFVTADAFLELRDIETYATINEGFQLYLYIGAIKLRNAQYPLFFVPLDIVKLDGGRGYECKVVNPLFANRQAVEFVLQEIAQAKGREWTNPITERILYLTPEQSILEVARGLYNAVAAALGLGDQTSLSAQAIEAKAPDVSLSPVLHLCAYERGEESLVNDYEEIITMARQGGSEIVEPRRQGRRSLDAANQPFKRSKRSCLRPQSLANAAGA
;
A
#
# COMPACT_ATOMS: atom_id res chain seq x y z
N MET A 1 -54.52 -6.87 24.15
CA MET A 1 -54.29 -7.85 23.08
C MET A 1 -52.79 -7.85 22.82
N MET A 2 -52.05 -8.78 23.45
CA MET A 2 -50.61 -8.92 23.23
C MET A 2 -50.44 -9.54 21.84
N LEU A 3 -49.76 -8.87 20.92
CA LEU A 3 -49.34 -9.47 19.66
C LEU A 3 -48.45 -10.67 19.98
N ASP A 4 -48.69 -11.80 19.33
CA ASP A 4 -47.90 -13.01 19.50
C ASP A 4 -46.42 -12.71 19.14
N SER A 5 -45.50 -13.20 19.95
CA SER A 5 -44.05 -12.98 19.81
C SER A 5 -43.53 -13.42 18.44
N THR A 6 -44.17 -14.43 17.84
CA THR A 6 -43.90 -14.94 16.49
C THR A 6 -44.25 -13.91 15.41
N VAL A 7 -45.42 -13.26 15.54
CA VAL A 7 -45.89 -12.24 14.59
C VAL A 7 -45.03 -10.98 14.68
N LEU A 8 -44.61 -10.57 15.88
CA LEU A 8 -43.71 -9.43 16.05
C LEU A 8 -42.34 -9.67 15.40
N ARG A 9 -41.83 -10.91 15.43
CA ARG A 9 -40.58 -11.28 14.74
C ARG A 9 -40.70 -11.20 13.23
N GLU A 10 -41.76 -11.75 12.66
CA GLU A 10 -42.00 -11.69 11.22
C GLU A 10 -42.15 -10.24 10.73
N VAL A 11 -42.89 -9.42 11.49
CA VAL A 11 -43.02 -7.99 11.19
C VAL A 11 -41.67 -7.27 11.28
N ALA A 12 -40.86 -7.54 12.31
CA ALA A 12 -39.53 -6.92 12.43
C ALA A 12 -38.60 -7.30 11.27
N ILE A 13 -38.61 -8.58 10.85
CA ILE A 13 -37.82 -9.04 9.70
C ILE A 13 -38.29 -8.36 8.41
N GLN A 14 -39.60 -8.28 8.17
CA GLN A 14 -40.15 -7.67 6.97
C GLN A 14 -39.90 -6.15 6.92
N VAL A 15 -40.11 -5.44 8.03
CA VAL A 15 -39.93 -3.98 8.10
C VAL A 15 -38.45 -3.61 7.98
N SER A 16 -37.58 -4.28 8.73
CA SER A 16 -36.13 -4.04 8.63
C SER A 16 -35.59 -4.42 7.26
N GLY A 17 -36.10 -5.51 6.66
CA GLY A 17 -35.80 -5.88 5.27
C GLY A 17 -36.22 -4.79 4.29
N TYR A 18 -37.43 -4.26 4.42
CA TYR A 18 -37.93 -3.18 3.57
C TYR A 18 -37.08 -1.90 3.67
N PHE A 19 -36.71 -1.46 4.89
CA PHE A 19 -35.88 -0.27 5.06
C PHE A 19 -34.44 -0.47 4.58
N ARG A 20 -33.87 -1.67 4.79
CA ARG A 20 -32.58 -2.04 4.21
C ARG A 20 -32.64 -1.95 2.68
N ASP A 21 -33.63 -2.60 2.06
CA ASP A 21 -33.80 -2.62 0.61
C ASP A 21 -34.06 -1.20 0.04
N PHE A 22 -34.77 -0.36 0.80
CA PHE A 22 -34.96 1.06 0.49
C PHE A 22 -33.64 1.84 0.50
N LEU A 23 -32.82 1.69 1.54
CA LEU A 23 -31.51 2.36 1.64
C LEU A 23 -30.55 1.91 0.53
N GLU A 24 -30.65 0.66 0.09
CA GLU A 24 -29.80 0.12 -0.97
C GLU A 24 -30.23 0.54 -2.39
N SER A 25 -31.52 0.78 -2.64
CA SER A 25 -32.05 0.95 -4.01
C SER A 25 -32.87 2.21 -4.28
N ASP A 26 -33.29 2.96 -3.25
CA ASP A 26 -34.18 4.13 -3.35
C ASP A 26 -35.46 3.85 -4.20
N PHE A 27 -35.86 2.57 -4.32
CA PHE A 27 -36.92 2.04 -5.20
C PHE A 27 -36.85 2.45 -6.68
N LYS A 28 -35.72 2.96 -7.18
CA LYS A 28 -35.49 3.26 -8.60
C LYS A 28 -34.76 2.10 -9.27
N LYS A 29 -34.81 2.01 -10.61
CA LYS A 29 -33.99 1.07 -11.41
C LYS A 29 -32.59 1.00 -10.79
N GLN A 30 -32.18 -0.21 -10.38
CA GLN A 30 -31.01 -0.43 -9.52
C GLN A 30 -29.80 0.36 -10.03
N SER A 31 -29.39 1.34 -9.22
CA SER A 31 -28.24 2.18 -9.51
C SER A 31 -26.94 1.38 -9.40
N ALA A 32 -25.92 1.74 -10.18
CA ALA A 32 -24.62 1.08 -10.11
C ALA A 32 -24.06 1.15 -8.67
N PRO A 33 -23.46 0.06 -8.15
CA PRO A 33 -22.98 0.02 -6.77
C PRO A 33 -22.02 1.18 -6.46
N ARG A 34 -22.16 1.74 -5.25
CA ARG A 34 -21.33 2.86 -4.78
C ARG A 34 -19.90 2.40 -4.48
N ARG A 35 -19.75 1.26 -3.78
CA ARG A 35 -18.44 0.69 -3.43
C ARG A 35 -17.73 0.12 -4.65
N ARG A 36 -16.86 0.93 -5.24
CA ARG A 36 -16.00 0.60 -6.39
C ARG A 36 -14.55 0.50 -5.95
N ILE A 37 -13.75 -0.20 -6.75
CA ILE A 37 -12.29 -0.19 -6.58
C ILE A 37 -11.77 1.06 -7.28
N LEU A 38 -11.42 2.07 -6.48
CA LEU A 38 -10.77 3.30 -6.90
C LEU A 38 -9.39 3.37 -6.25
N LEU A 39 -8.37 3.70 -7.03
CA LEU A 39 -7.00 3.89 -6.52
C LEU A 39 -6.71 5.36 -6.20
N GLN A 40 -7.41 6.25 -6.89
CA GLN A 40 -7.35 7.69 -6.69
C GLN A 40 -8.76 8.26 -6.52
N SER A 41 -8.89 9.25 -5.66
CA SER A 41 -10.12 10.03 -5.51
C SER A 41 -10.35 10.94 -6.72
N SER A 42 -11.53 11.53 -6.82
CA SER A 42 -11.85 12.54 -7.85
C SER A 42 -10.93 13.76 -7.78
N GLU A 43 -10.34 14.04 -6.62
CA GLU A 43 -9.41 15.15 -6.38
C GLU A 43 -7.94 14.74 -6.60
N GLY A 44 -7.68 13.49 -6.98
CA GLY A 44 -6.34 12.98 -7.28
C GLY A 44 -5.59 12.41 -6.07
N PHE A 45 -6.19 12.37 -4.88
CA PHE A 45 -5.58 11.75 -3.70
C PHE A 45 -5.55 10.23 -3.82
N ARG A 46 -4.45 9.60 -3.40
CA ARG A 46 -4.35 8.14 -3.36
C ARG A 46 -5.28 7.58 -2.27
N CYS A 47 -6.30 6.84 -2.67
CA CYS A 47 -7.29 6.23 -1.77
C CYS A 47 -7.29 4.70 -1.84
N GLY A 48 -6.48 4.10 -2.71
CA GLY A 48 -6.26 2.67 -2.73
C GLY A 48 -5.01 2.25 -3.50
N MET A 49 -4.57 1.01 -3.27
CA MET A 49 -3.44 0.41 -3.96
C MET A 49 -3.71 -1.06 -4.31
N ARG A 50 -3.07 -1.51 -5.38
CA ARG A 50 -3.00 -2.93 -5.73
C ARG A 50 -1.83 -3.57 -4.99
N THR A 51 -2.04 -4.76 -4.46
CA THR A 51 -0.99 -5.49 -3.72
C THR A 51 -0.11 -6.32 -4.66
N LYS A 52 -0.67 -6.83 -5.76
CA LYS A 52 0.02 -7.68 -6.76
C LYS A 52 1.37 -7.17 -7.29
N PRO A 53 1.59 -5.86 -7.49
CA PRO A 53 2.92 -5.36 -7.86
C PRO A 53 4.02 -5.56 -6.80
N TYR A 54 3.63 -5.90 -5.56
CA TYR A 54 4.51 -6.12 -4.41
C TYR A 54 4.43 -7.57 -3.97
N GLU A 55 5.19 -8.46 -4.62
CA GLU A 55 5.07 -9.92 -4.43
C GLU A 55 5.16 -10.34 -2.95
N GLY A 56 6.09 -9.77 -2.19
CA GLY A 56 6.24 -10.05 -0.76
C GLY A 56 5.04 -9.60 0.08
N LEU A 57 4.43 -8.45 -0.25
CA LEU A 57 3.23 -7.97 0.44
C LEU A 57 2.01 -8.81 0.06
N GLU A 58 1.88 -9.16 -1.21
CA GLU A 58 0.80 -10.04 -1.69
C GLU A 58 0.85 -11.39 -0.96
N GLN A 59 2.02 -12.03 -0.90
CA GLN A 59 2.20 -13.29 -0.17
C GLN A 59 1.82 -13.15 1.31
N ALA A 60 2.33 -12.13 1.99
CA ALA A 60 2.03 -11.90 3.40
C ALA A 60 0.54 -11.66 3.66
N LEU A 61 -0.17 -10.96 2.76
CA LEU A 61 -1.61 -10.76 2.86
C LEU A 61 -2.41 -12.04 2.60
N TRP A 62 -2.01 -12.87 1.63
CA TRP A 62 -2.64 -14.16 1.40
C TRP A 62 -2.46 -15.12 2.58
N GLU A 63 -1.28 -15.13 3.20
CA GLU A 63 -1.02 -15.86 4.44
C GLU A 63 -1.89 -15.34 5.59
N LEU A 64 -1.99 -14.02 5.74
CA LEU A 64 -2.80 -13.38 6.78
C LEU A 64 -4.28 -13.78 6.70
N ILE A 65 -4.88 -13.75 5.51
CA ILE A 65 -6.30 -14.15 5.33
C ILE A 65 -6.49 -15.67 5.33
N GLY A 66 -5.42 -16.45 5.12
CA GLY A 66 -5.43 -17.91 5.16
C GLY A 66 -5.37 -18.50 6.57
N LYS A 67 -5.00 -17.71 7.58
CA LYS A 67 -4.94 -18.14 8.98
C LYS A 67 -6.34 -18.15 9.63
N ALA A 68 -6.49 -18.96 10.67
CA ALA A 68 -7.71 -19.06 11.45
C ALA A 68 -7.99 -17.75 12.20
N SER A 69 -9.24 -17.29 12.17
CA SER A 69 -9.64 -15.96 12.67
C SER A 69 -9.44 -15.79 14.19
N GLY A 70 -9.36 -16.90 14.94
CA GLY A 70 -9.10 -16.93 16.37
C GLY A 70 -7.64 -16.63 16.77
N ALA A 71 -6.72 -16.67 15.82
CA ALA A 71 -5.30 -16.33 16.02
C ALA A 71 -4.93 -15.09 15.19
N PRO A 72 -5.48 -13.90 15.52
CA PRO A 72 -5.26 -12.70 14.72
C PRO A 72 -3.79 -12.30 14.77
N GLU A 73 -3.11 -12.44 13.64
CA GLU A 73 -1.73 -12.03 13.46
C GLU A 73 -1.66 -10.58 12.97
N LEU A 74 -0.55 -9.92 13.28
CA LEU A 74 -0.28 -8.55 12.85
C LEU A 74 0.63 -8.59 11.63
N LEU A 75 0.18 -7.98 10.54
CA LEU A 75 1.05 -7.69 9.41
C LEU A 75 1.84 -6.42 9.71
N LYS A 76 3.16 -6.52 9.75
CA LYS A 76 4.05 -5.37 9.90
C LYS A 76 4.48 -4.87 8.53
N LEU A 77 4.35 -3.57 8.30
CA LEU A 77 4.88 -2.87 7.14
C LEU A 77 5.88 -1.81 7.58
N SER A 78 7.15 -2.01 7.27
CA SER A 78 8.22 -1.04 7.47
C SER A 78 8.71 -0.47 6.13
N PRO A 79 9.34 0.73 6.13
CA PRO A 79 9.94 1.30 4.93
C PRO A 79 10.88 0.32 4.23
N ARG A 80 10.81 0.27 2.89
CA ARG A 80 11.60 -0.58 2.00
C ARG A 80 11.46 -2.10 2.22
N GLN A 81 10.51 -2.55 3.04
CA GLN A 81 10.27 -3.98 3.26
C GLN A 81 9.58 -4.64 2.06
N TYR A 82 8.58 -3.95 1.48
CA TYR A 82 7.80 -4.46 0.35
C TYR A 82 7.92 -3.50 -0.82
N THR A 83 8.78 -3.87 -1.76
CA THR A 83 9.16 -3.00 -2.88
C THR A 83 8.74 -3.60 -4.21
N ARG A 84 8.50 -2.71 -5.18
CA ARG A 84 8.21 -3.10 -6.55
C ARG A 84 9.48 -2.96 -7.40
N PRO A 85 10.03 -4.05 -7.94
CA PRO A 85 11.18 -3.96 -8.83
C PRO A 85 10.79 -3.35 -10.18
N ILE A 86 11.81 -2.98 -10.97
CA ILE A 86 11.63 -2.60 -12.37
C ILE A 86 10.95 -3.75 -13.13
N SER A 87 9.95 -3.42 -13.97
CA SER A 87 9.27 -4.40 -14.82
C SER A 87 10.23 -5.07 -15.81
N THR A 88 9.97 -6.32 -16.18
CA THR A 88 10.83 -7.07 -17.13
C THR A 88 11.05 -6.32 -18.45
N ASN A 89 10.01 -5.72 -19.02
CA ASN A 89 10.12 -4.95 -20.27
C ASN A 89 11.05 -3.75 -20.12
N LEU A 90 10.92 -3.02 -19.01
CA LEU A 90 11.77 -1.87 -18.73
C LEU A 90 13.21 -2.28 -18.44
N ARG A 91 13.43 -3.44 -17.80
CA ARG A 91 14.76 -4.02 -17.62
C ARG A 91 15.45 -4.31 -18.95
N LEU A 92 14.73 -4.86 -19.93
CA LEU A 92 15.26 -5.09 -21.28
C LEU A 92 15.63 -3.77 -21.99
N VAL A 93 14.79 -2.74 -21.83
CA VAL A 93 15.09 -1.40 -22.37
C VAL A 93 16.35 -0.83 -21.71
N ILE A 94 16.47 -0.90 -20.38
CA ILE A 94 17.64 -0.42 -19.64
C ILE A 94 18.91 -1.15 -20.09
N ALA A 95 18.87 -2.48 -20.17
CA ALA A 95 20.00 -3.28 -20.64
C ALA A 95 20.46 -2.83 -22.04
N SER A 96 19.52 -2.66 -22.97
CA SER A 96 19.83 -2.17 -24.32
C SER A 96 20.40 -0.76 -24.33
N GLN A 97 19.99 0.14 -23.42
CA GLN A 97 20.59 1.47 -23.32
C GLN A 97 22.00 1.46 -22.70
N ILE A 98 22.26 0.56 -21.75
CA ILE A 98 23.59 0.36 -21.17
C ILE A 98 24.57 -0.18 -22.21
N GLU A 99 24.14 -1.10 -23.07
CA GLU A 99 24.96 -1.64 -24.17
C GLU A 99 25.32 -0.59 -25.22
N GLN A 100 24.60 0.53 -25.29
CA GLN A 100 24.91 1.64 -26.21
C GLN A 100 26.00 2.57 -25.69
N ILE A 101 26.53 2.38 -24.48
CA ILE A 101 27.66 3.15 -23.97
C ILE A 101 28.88 2.81 -24.84
N GLN A 102 29.54 3.84 -25.36
CA GLN A 102 30.68 3.68 -26.26
C GLN A 102 32.00 3.94 -25.53
N ASP A 103 33.07 3.24 -25.92
CA ASP A 103 34.43 3.46 -25.41
C ASP A 103 34.88 4.92 -25.55
N ASP A 104 34.40 5.66 -26.56
CA ASP A 104 34.71 7.09 -26.74
C ASP A 104 34.29 7.94 -25.52
N ALA A 105 33.20 7.57 -24.83
CA ALA A 105 32.77 8.28 -23.62
C ALA A 105 33.80 8.11 -22.48
N LEU A 106 34.29 6.89 -22.28
CA LEU A 106 35.28 6.55 -21.26
C LEU A 106 36.63 7.18 -21.60
N PHE A 107 37.04 7.11 -22.87
CA PHE A 107 38.24 7.76 -23.36
C PHE A 107 38.24 9.26 -23.03
N ARG A 108 37.13 9.95 -23.32
CA ARG A 108 37.01 11.40 -23.04
C ARG A 108 37.05 11.73 -21.55
N VAL A 109 36.54 10.87 -20.67
CA VAL A 109 36.70 11.05 -19.21
C VAL A 109 38.19 11.03 -18.86
N VAL A 110 38.91 10.01 -19.33
CA VAL A 110 40.34 9.86 -19.04
C VAL A 110 41.17 11.02 -19.63
N GLU A 111 40.90 11.43 -20.88
CA GLU A 111 41.58 12.60 -21.48
C GLU A 111 41.36 13.87 -20.67
N SER A 112 40.11 14.12 -20.26
CA SER A 112 39.75 15.32 -19.49
C SER A 112 40.42 15.34 -18.12
N LEU A 113 40.44 14.19 -17.44
CA LEU A 113 41.13 14.03 -16.15
C LEU A 113 42.65 14.20 -16.30
N HIS A 114 43.26 13.55 -17.29
CA HIS A 114 44.69 13.68 -17.57
C HIS A 114 45.09 15.14 -17.87
N GLN A 115 44.29 15.84 -18.69
CA GLN A 115 44.51 17.25 -18.97
C GLN A 115 44.44 18.08 -17.68
N ARG A 116 43.41 17.88 -16.85
CA ARG A 116 43.23 18.60 -15.59
C ARG A 116 44.40 18.37 -14.63
N ILE A 117 44.89 17.13 -14.51
CA ILE A 117 46.06 16.79 -13.69
C ILE A 117 47.29 17.57 -14.17
N THR A 118 47.52 17.61 -15.47
CA THR A 118 48.67 18.31 -16.08
C THR A 118 48.62 19.82 -15.83
N GLU A 119 47.43 20.44 -15.98
CA GLU A 119 47.24 21.88 -15.78
C GLU A 119 47.35 22.30 -14.31
N THR A 120 47.04 21.40 -13.37
CA THR A 120 46.97 21.70 -11.94
C THR A 120 48.13 21.12 -11.13
N LEU A 121 49.13 20.53 -11.78
CA LEU A 121 50.28 19.89 -11.13
C LEU A 121 50.99 20.79 -10.11
N SER A 122 51.08 22.09 -10.39
CA SER A 122 51.68 23.08 -9.49
C SER A 122 50.96 23.20 -8.14
N LYS A 123 49.65 22.95 -8.10
CA LYS A 123 48.86 22.95 -6.86
C LYS A 123 49.20 21.75 -5.98
N GLY A 124 49.43 20.58 -6.59
CA GLY A 124 49.77 19.35 -5.86
C GLY A 124 51.09 19.44 -5.10
N SER A 125 52.03 20.26 -5.56
CA SER A 125 53.28 20.55 -4.83
C SER A 125 53.09 21.46 -3.61
N ALA A 126 52.00 22.21 -3.54
CA ALA A 126 51.69 23.11 -2.43
C ALA A 126 50.81 22.42 -1.38
N ASP A 127 49.77 21.73 -1.83
CA ASP A 127 48.85 20.97 -0.98
C ASP A 127 48.38 19.73 -1.75
N ALA A 128 49.01 18.58 -1.47
CA ALA A 128 48.72 17.34 -2.17
C ALA A 128 47.34 16.77 -1.80
N GLU A 129 46.87 16.94 -0.56
CA GLU A 129 45.60 16.40 -0.10
C GLU A 129 44.43 17.13 -0.76
N ALA A 130 44.41 18.46 -0.69
CA ALA A 130 43.36 19.27 -1.32
C ALA A 130 43.32 19.08 -2.84
N TRP A 131 44.48 18.89 -3.48
CA TRP A 131 44.58 18.64 -4.91
C TRP A 131 44.00 17.26 -5.31
N ILE A 132 44.26 16.23 -4.52
CA ILE A 132 43.69 14.89 -4.74
C ILE A 132 42.16 14.93 -4.61
N GLU A 133 41.62 15.60 -3.58
CA GLU A 133 40.18 15.77 -3.39
C GLU A 133 39.52 16.52 -4.57
N GLU A 134 40.15 17.61 -5.05
CA GLU A 134 39.69 18.36 -6.24
C GLU A 134 39.59 17.44 -7.47
N LEU A 135 40.62 16.61 -7.70
CA LEU A 135 40.67 15.72 -8.86
C LEU A 135 39.71 14.51 -8.74
N GLN A 136 39.47 14.00 -7.54
CA GLN A 136 38.47 12.96 -7.29
C GLN A 136 37.05 13.49 -7.53
N ALA A 137 36.76 14.72 -7.10
CA ALA A 137 35.48 15.38 -7.39
C ALA A 137 35.31 15.62 -8.90
N PHE A 138 36.36 16.09 -9.58
CA PHE A 138 36.36 16.29 -11.02
C PHE A 138 36.17 14.97 -11.80
N ALA A 139 36.77 13.87 -11.35
CA ALA A 139 36.56 12.56 -11.95
C ALA A 139 35.09 12.13 -11.86
N CYS A 140 34.44 12.32 -10.70
CA CYS A 140 33.01 12.06 -10.54
C CYS A 140 32.16 12.93 -11.50
N GLU A 141 32.47 14.22 -11.61
CA GLU A 141 31.79 15.13 -12.53
C GLU A 141 31.88 14.64 -13.98
N GLN A 142 33.09 14.29 -14.44
CA GLN A 142 33.28 13.79 -15.81
C GLN A 142 32.53 12.48 -16.09
N VAL A 143 32.51 11.55 -15.12
CA VAL A 143 31.71 10.31 -15.22
C VAL A 143 30.23 10.63 -15.29
N GLY A 144 29.75 11.55 -14.45
CA GLY A 144 28.37 12.03 -14.46
C GLY A 144 27.95 12.60 -15.80
N GLU A 145 28.71 13.55 -16.33
CA GLU A 145 28.35 14.25 -17.56
C GLU A 145 28.40 13.38 -18.81
N ARG A 146 29.37 12.47 -18.89
CA ARG A 146 29.69 11.74 -20.13
C ARG A 146 29.08 10.34 -20.20
N ILE A 147 28.79 9.72 -19.05
CA ILE A 147 28.31 8.33 -18.98
C ILE A 147 26.91 8.28 -18.36
N VAL A 148 26.77 8.74 -17.12
CA VAL A 148 25.54 8.52 -16.33
C VAL A 148 24.39 9.42 -16.79
N ARG A 149 24.60 10.72 -16.93
CA ARG A 149 23.54 11.67 -17.32
C ARG A 149 22.96 11.40 -18.71
N PRO A 150 23.76 11.08 -19.75
CA PRO A 150 23.21 10.67 -21.04
C PRO A 150 22.36 9.39 -20.96
N LEU A 151 22.76 8.42 -20.13
CA LEU A 151 21.96 7.21 -19.88
C LEU A 151 20.63 7.58 -19.20
N VAL A 152 20.67 8.34 -18.11
CA VAL A 152 19.48 8.81 -17.39
C VAL A 152 18.52 9.56 -18.31
N GLN A 153 19.03 10.45 -19.17
CA GLN A 153 18.22 11.18 -20.16
C GLN A 153 17.55 10.27 -21.18
N LYS A 154 18.24 9.24 -21.67
CA LYS A 154 17.67 8.24 -22.58
C LYS A 154 16.60 7.37 -21.89
N LEU A 155 16.71 7.20 -20.57
CA LEU A 155 15.77 6.45 -19.77
C LEU A 155 14.59 7.29 -19.27
N ASP A 156 14.65 8.62 -19.33
CA ASP A 156 13.60 9.52 -18.83
C ASP A 156 12.23 9.16 -19.46
N GLU A 157 12.13 9.15 -20.79
CA GLU A 157 10.85 8.89 -21.47
C GLU A 157 10.28 7.47 -21.22
N PRO A 158 11.05 6.38 -21.35
CA PRO A 158 10.60 5.04 -20.96
C PRO A 158 10.12 4.95 -19.50
N LEU A 159 10.79 5.64 -18.58
CA LEU A 159 10.48 5.60 -17.16
C LEU A 159 9.24 6.44 -16.82
N ARG A 160 9.05 7.62 -17.44
CA ARG A 160 7.85 8.46 -17.27
C ARG A 160 6.56 7.72 -17.59
N ARG A 161 6.58 6.89 -18.64
CA ARG A 161 5.41 6.10 -19.06
C ARG A 161 5.09 4.97 -18.08
N SER A 162 6.05 4.60 -17.22
CA SER A 162 5.91 3.48 -16.28
C SER A 162 5.46 3.90 -14.88
N SER A 163 5.90 5.07 -14.37
CA SER A 163 5.42 5.71 -13.14
C SER A 163 6.09 7.08 -12.96
N TYR A 164 5.39 8.07 -12.39
CA TYR A 164 5.95 9.39 -12.07
C TYR A 164 6.98 9.31 -10.91
N ASP A 165 6.71 8.46 -9.91
CA ASP A 165 7.54 8.27 -8.71
C ASP A 165 8.95 7.70 -9.00
N VAL A 166 9.12 7.09 -10.18
CA VAL A 166 10.37 6.47 -10.64
C VAL A 166 11.39 7.52 -11.10
N ILE A 167 10.94 8.67 -11.60
CA ILE A 167 11.81 9.70 -12.17
C ILE A 167 12.58 10.42 -11.06
N ASP A 168 11.89 10.86 -10.01
CA ASP A 168 12.53 11.54 -8.87
C ASP A 168 13.53 10.62 -8.17
N SER A 169 13.20 9.33 -8.10
CA SER A 169 14.10 8.29 -7.57
C SER A 169 15.33 8.10 -8.46
N LEU A 170 15.18 8.16 -9.79
CA LEU A 170 16.28 8.01 -10.74
C LEU A 170 17.27 9.18 -10.69
N TYR A 171 16.76 10.42 -10.69
CA TYR A 171 17.63 11.61 -10.58
C TYR A 171 18.33 11.65 -9.23
N SER A 172 17.63 11.28 -8.15
CA SER A 172 18.25 11.15 -6.82
C SER A 172 19.37 10.10 -6.82
N ALA A 173 19.24 9.05 -7.63
CA ALA A 173 20.21 7.97 -7.71
C ALA A 173 21.34 8.21 -8.73
N GLU A 174 21.36 9.33 -9.46
CA GLU A 174 22.48 9.72 -10.35
C GLU A 174 23.81 9.73 -9.59
N THR A 175 23.80 10.26 -8.37
CA THR A 175 25.02 10.33 -7.52
C THR A 175 25.57 8.95 -7.19
N ASP A 176 24.70 7.98 -6.91
CA ASP A 176 25.10 6.62 -6.57
C ASP A 176 25.64 5.88 -7.80
N MET A 177 25.02 6.06 -8.97
CA MET A 177 25.53 5.53 -10.24
C MET A 177 26.90 6.10 -10.58
N VAL A 178 27.08 7.42 -10.45
CA VAL A 178 28.37 8.09 -10.69
C VAL A 178 29.43 7.55 -9.76
N ARG A 179 29.13 7.46 -8.47
CA ARG A 179 30.08 6.93 -7.48
C ARG A 179 30.44 5.48 -7.76
N GLY A 180 29.46 4.64 -8.12
CA GLY A 180 29.69 3.24 -8.48
C GLY A 180 30.65 3.10 -9.66
N VAL A 181 30.38 3.83 -10.75
CA VAL A 181 31.20 3.79 -11.97
C VAL A 181 32.59 4.39 -11.75
N ALA A 182 32.69 5.48 -10.99
CA ALA A 182 33.96 6.16 -10.73
C ALA A 182 34.82 5.43 -9.70
N GLN A 183 34.26 4.53 -8.87
CA GLN A 183 34.96 3.95 -7.71
C GLN A 183 36.36 3.40 -8.07
N PRO A 184 36.54 2.55 -9.11
CA PRO A 184 37.84 1.93 -9.36
C PRO A 184 38.93 2.98 -9.59
N LEU A 185 38.57 4.02 -10.35
CA LEU A 185 39.41 5.17 -10.60
C LEU A 185 39.72 5.93 -9.29
N LEU A 186 38.70 6.25 -8.50
CA LEU A 186 38.85 6.99 -7.25
C LEU A 186 39.74 6.28 -6.22
N ALA A 187 39.70 4.95 -6.19
CA ALA A 187 40.49 4.13 -5.28
C ALA A 187 41.99 4.19 -5.59
N VAL A 188 42.35 4.26 -6.87
CA VAL A 188 43.73 4.21 -7.35
C VAL A 188 44.32 5.61 -7.60
N LEU A 189 43.46 6.62 -7.81
CA LEU A 189 43.85 7.99 -8.15
C LEU A 189 44.87 8.60 -7.18
N PRO A 190 44.72 8.54 -5.84
CA PRO A 190 45.69 9.13 -4.91
C PRO A 190 47.12 8.58 -5.11
N GLN A 191 47.24 7.27 -5.34
CA GLN A 191 48.54 6.62 -5.56
C GLN A 191 49.16 7.04 -6.90
N LEU A 192 48.35 7.11 -7.96
CA LEU A 192 48.83 7.56 -9.28
C LEU A 192 49.30 9.02 -9.25
N LEU A 193 48.55 9.88 -8.57
CA LEU A 193 48.87 11.28 -8.41
C LEU A 193 50.15 11.48 -7.60
N ALA A 194 50.31 10.77 -6.49
CA ALA A 194 51.54 10.82 -5.68
C ALA A 194 52.78 10.38 -6.49
N ARG A 195 52.65 9.30 -7.27
CA ARG A 195 53.73 8.84 -8.16
C ARG A 195 54.06 9.87 -9.24
N HIS A 196 53.04 10.46 -9.84
CA HIS A 196 53.21 11.46 -10.90
C HIS A 196 53.82 12.78 -10.36
N LEU A 197 53.51 13.18 -9.13
CA LEU A 197 54.16 14.32 -8.46
C LEU A 197 55.65 14.06 -8.21
N ALA A 198 56.02 12.85 -7.81
CA ALA A 198 57.41 12.48 -7.55
C ALA A 198 58.24 12.34 -8.85
N GLN A 199 57.64 11.76 -9.89
CA GLN A 199 58.27 11.57 -11.18
C GLN A 199 57.24 11.78 -12.31
N PRO A 200 57.17 12.99 -12.90
CA PRO A 200 56.20 13.29 -13.94
C PRO A 200 56.40 12.43 -15.18
N ASP A 201 55.46 11.52 -15.40
CA ASP A 201 55.32 10.73 -16.63
C ASP A 201 53.84 10.78 -17.06
N ALA A 202 53.55 11.62 -18.04
CA ALA A 202 52.20 11.85 -18.54
C ALA A 202 51.65 10.61 -19.26
N GLN A 203 52.50 9.90 -20.01
CA GLN A 203 52.07 8.74 -20.78
C GLN A 203 51.73 7.57 -19.87
N ALA A 204 52.58 7.28 -18.88
CA ALA A 204 52.33 6.21 -17.91
C ALA A 204 51.10 6.50 -17.04
N LEU A 205 50.89 7.76 -16.63
CA LEU A 205 49.68 8.16 -15.90
C LEU A 205 48.43 7.90 -16.74
N LYS A 206 48.42 8.34 -18.00
CA LYS A 206 47.29 8.19 -18.90
C LYS A 206 46.93 6.73 -19.15
N GLU A 207 47.93 5.87 -19.34
CA GLU A 207 47.73 4.43 -19.49
C GLU A 207 47.16 3.80 -18.22
N ALA A 208 47.66 4.18 -17.04
CA ALA A 208 47.13 3.70 -15.77
C ALA A 208 45.66 4.09 -15.56
N LEU A 209 45.29 5.34 -15.88
CA LEU A 209 43.88 5.80 -15.78
C LEU A 209 42.94 5.01 -16.72
N ARG A 210 43.41 4.61 -17.91
CA ARG A 210 42.61 3.82 -18.87
C ARG A 210 42.32 2.39 -18.38
N VAL A 211 43.22 1.81 -17.60
CA VAL A 211 43.05 0.43 -17.08
C VAL A 211 41.94 0.38 -16.03
N GLU A 212 41.71 1.48 -15.31
CA GLU A 212 40.69 1.52 -14.24
C GLU A 212 39.26 1.75 -14.75
N LEU A 213 39.10 2.43 -15.90
CA LEU A 213 37.80 2.72 -16.49
C LEU A 213 37.59 1.91 -17.79
N VAL A 214 37.04 0.70 -17.64
CA VAL A 214 36.83 -0.27 -18.72
C VAL A 214 35.33 -0.45 -19.00
N LEU A 215 34.94 -0.47 -20.29
CA LEU A 215 33.55 -0.52 -20.73
C LEU A 215 32.75 -1.67 -20.12
N GLU A 216 33.30 -2.89 -20.16
CA GLU A 216 32.66 -4.08 -19.59
C GLU A 216 32.28 -3.89 -18.11
N ARG A 217 33.21 -3.34 -17.31
CA ARG A 217 32.98 -3.08 -15.89
C ARG A 217 31.94 -1.97 -15.70
N VAL A 218 31.99 -0.90 -16.48
CA VAL A 218 30.99 0.18 -16.43
C VAL A 218 29.59 -0.36 -16.72
N CYS A 219 29.44 -1.16 -17.78
CA CYS A 219 28.16 -1.77 -18.13
C CYS A 219 27.68 -2.72 -17.03
N GLN A 220 28.57 -3.53 -16.45
CA GLN A 220 28.25 -4.43 -15.34
C GLN A 220 27.77 -3.65 -14.11
N THR A 221 28.51 -2.64 -13.66
CA THR A 221 28.17 -1.83 -12.49
C THR A 221 26.81 -1.14 -12.65
N LEU A 222 26.51 -0.60 -13.84
CA LEU A 222 25.21 0.01 -14.10
C LEU A 222 24.09 -1.03 -14.13
N SER A 223 24.35 -2.22 -14.69
CA SER A 223 23.37 -3.31 -14.73
C SER A 223 23.02 -3.80 -13.31
N GLU A 224 24.03 -4.04 -12.48
CA GLU A 224 23.87 -4.43 -11.07
C GLU A 224 23.12 -3.36 -10.26
N PHE A 225 23.38 -2.08 -10.53
CA PHE A 225 22.63 -0.98 -9.91
C PHE A 225 21.13 -1.07 -10.24
N PHE A 226 20.77 -1.26 -11.52
CA PHE A 226 19.36 -1.32 -11.93
C PHE A 226 18.66 -2.62 -11.52
N ASP A 227 19.39 -3.72 -11.32
CA ASP A 227 18.84 -4.95 -10.75
C ASP A 227 18.37 -4.75 -9.30
N GLY A 228 19.07 -3.90 -8.52
CA GLY A 228 18.67 -3.50 -7.18
C GLY A 228 17.69 -2.31 -7.13
N PHE A 229 17.38 -1.69 -8.27
CA PHE A 229 16.57 -0.48 -8.30
C PHE A 229 15.08 -0.77 -8.06
N VAL A 230 14.52 -0.05 -7.10
CA VAL A 230 13.12 -0.15 -6.70
C VAL A 230 12.33 1.00 -7.28
N THR A 231 11.18 0.69 -7.89
CA THR A 231 10.29 1.67 -8.53
C THR A 231 9.22 2.23 -7.61
N ALA A 232 8.86 1.50 -6.55
CA ALA A 232 7.87 1.92 -5.57
C ALA A 232 8.03 1.15 -4.26
N ASP A 233 7.55 1.76 -3.17
CA ASP A 233 7.52 1.19 -1.83
C ASP A 233 6.08 1.16 -1.32
N ALA A 234 5.56 -0.03 -0.99
CA ALA A 234 4.21 -0.19 -0.49
C ALA A 234 3.97 0.57 0.82
N PHE A 235 5.01 0.78 1.64
CA PHE A 235 4.91 1.58 2.86
C PHE A 235 4.50 3.02 2.55
N LEU A 236 5.09 3.63 1.52
CA LEU A 236 4.75 5.00 1.11
C LEU A 236 3.32 5.09 0.58
N GLU A 237 2.90 4.12 -0.24
CA GLU A 237 1.54 4.07 -0.75
C GLU A 237 0.50 3.90 0.38
N LEU A 238 0.76 2.98 1.32
CA LEU A 238 -0.12 2.78 2.47
C LEU A 238 -0.18 4.02 3.35
N ARG A 239 0.94 4.71 3.56
CA ARG A 239 0.97 5.98 4.30
C ARG A 239 0.08 7.03 3.66
N ASP A 240 0.09 7.14 2.34
CA ASP A 240 -0.74 8.12 1.63
C ASP A 240 -2.24 7.76 1.75
N ILE A 241 -2.59 6.46 1.64
CA ILE A 241 -3.97 5.98 1.81
C ILE A 241 -4.46 6.16 3.24
N GLU A 242 -3.63 5.87 4.24
CA GLU A 242 -3.96 6.07 5.64
C GLU A 242 -4.10 7.55 5.97
N THR A 243 -3.24 8.40 5.44
CA THR A 243 -3.36 9.87 5.57
C THR A 243 -4.68 10.34 4.98
N TYR A 244 -5.04 9.84 3.79
CA TYR A 244 -6.32 10.13 3.17
C TYR A 244 -7.50 9.69 4.06
N ALA A 245 -7.47 8.49 4.63
CA ALA A 245 -8.53 8.01 5.51
C ALA A 245 -8.63 8.80 6.82
N THR A 246 -7.51 9.26 7.37
CA THR A 246 -7.49 10.03 8.63
C THR A 246 -7.96 11.48 8.43
N ILE A 247 -7.71 12.07 7.26
CA ILE A 247 -8.17 13.44 6.94
C ILE A 247 -9.67 13.47 6.64
N ASN A 248 -10.22 12.42 6.01
CA ASN A 248 -11.62 12.36 5.64
C ASN A 248 -12.43 11.67 6.75
N GLU A 249 -13.26 12.45 7.45
CA GLU A 249 -14.12 11.91 8.51
C GLU A 249 -14.97 10.75 8.00
N GLY A 250 -15.09 9.70 8.81
CA GLY A 250 -15.88 8.52 8.48
C GLY A 250 -15.20 7.52 7.55
N PHE A 251 -13.98 7.77 7.05
CA PHE A 251 -13.26 6.77 6.25
C PHE A 251 -12.57 5.72 7.12
N GLN A 252 -12.48 4.50 6.60
CA GLN A 252 -11.78 3.37 7.20
C GLN A 252 -11.02 2.59 6.12
N LEU A 253 -9.90 1.96 6.49
CA LEU A 253 -9.15 1.09 5.58
C LEU A 253 -9.74 -0.32 5.55
N TYR A 254 -9.74 -0.90 4.35
CA TYR A 254 -10.24 -2.24 4.08
C TYR A 254 -9.23 -2.99 3.21
N LEU A 255 -9.13 -4.30 3.46
CA LEU A 255 -8.56 -5.24 2.50
C LEU A 255 -9.71 -5.75 1.63
N TYR A 256 -9.67 -5.42 0.34
CA TYR A 256 -10.58 -5.95 -0.67
C TYR A 256 -10.02 -7.26 -1.22
N ILE A 257 -10.86 -8.29 -1.21
CA ILE A 257 -10.50 -9.66 -1.59
C ILE A 257 -11.26 -10.01 -2.87
N GLY A 258 -10.51 -10.08 -3.96
CA GLY A 258 -11.05 -10.32 -5.29
C GLY A 258 -11.90 -9.16 -5.83
N ALA A 259 -12.08 -9.16 -7.14
CA ALA A 259 -12.85 -8.14 -7.83
C ALA A 259 -13.70 -8.72 -8.95
N ILE A 260 -14.88 -8.13 -9.11
CA ILE A 260 -15.74 -8.34 -10.28
C ILE A 260 -15.72 -7.07 -11.12
N LYS A 261 -15.47 -7.23 -12.41
CA LYS A 261 -15.38 -6.11 -13.34
C LYS A 261 -16.40 -6.29 -14.45
N LEU A 262 -17.19 -5.25 -14.68
CA LEU A 262 -18.16 -5.14 -15.76
C LEU A 262 -17.75 -3.94 -16.63
N ARG A 263 -17.31 -4.21 -17.86
CA ARG A 263 -16.75 -3.20 -18.79
C ARG A 263 -15.63 -2.37 -18.14
N ASN A 264 -15.87 -1.09 -17.82
CA ASN A 264 -14.89 -0.18 -17.22
C ASN A 264 -15.06 0.00 -15.70
N ALA A 265 -16.09 -0.59 -15.09
CA ALA A 265 -16.30 -0.50 -13.66
C ALA A 265 -15.80 -1.76 -12.95
N GLN A 266 -15.13 -1.57 -11.81
CA GLN A 266 -14.59 -2.65 -10.99
C GLN A 266 -15.10 -2.50 -9.56
N TYR A 267 -15.56 -3.61 -8.98
CA TYR A 267 -16.15 -3.67 -7.65
C TYR A 267 -15.43 -4.75 -6.83
N PRO A 268 -15.17 -4.53 -5.53
CA PRO A 268 -14.66 -5.60 -4.68
C PRO A 268 -15.74 -6.66 -4.50
N LEU A 269 -15.34 -7.93 -4.50
CA LEU A 269 -16.27 -9.04 -4.20
C LEU A 269 -16.49 -9.16 -2.71
N PHE A 270 -15.39 -9.19 -1.96
CA PHE A 270 -15.41 -9.26 -0.51
C PHE A 270 -14.46 -8.22 0.07
N PHE A 271 -14.68 -7.88 1.33
CA PHE A 271 -13.82 -6.94 2.04
C PHE A 271 -13.86 -7.18 3.53
N VAL A 272 -12.74 -6.87 4.18
CA VAL A 272 -12.57 -6.93 5.63
C VAL A 272 -11.98 -5.61 6.12
N PRO A 273 -12.50 -5.02 7.20
CA PRO A 273 -11.90 -3.84 7.78
C PRO A 273 -10.50 -4.14 8.30
N LEU A 274 -9.63 -3.14 8.21
CA LEU A 274 -8.30 -3.17 8.78
C LEU A 274 -8.24 -2.21 9.96
N ASP A 275 -7.70 -2.70 11.07
CA ASP A 275 -7.21 -1.88 12.16
C ASP A 275 -5.73 -1.61 11.94
N ILE A 276 -5.35 -0.34 11.94
CA ILE A 276 -4.00 0.11 11.55
C ILE A 276 -3.44 0.97 12.67
N VAL A 277 -2.33 0.51 13.23
CA VAL A 277 -1.59 1.20 14.27
C VAL A 277 -0.27 1.72 13.69
N LYS A 278 -0.06 3.04 13.78
CA LYS A 278 1.23 3.66 13.46
C LYS A 278 2.24 3.32 14.55
N LEU A 279 3.39 2.78 14.16
CA LEU A 279 4.49 2.56 15.10
C LEU A 279 5.26 3.86 15.34
N ASP A 280 5.67 4.07 16.60
CA ASP A 280 6.39 5.28 17.01
C ASP A 280 7.64 5.54 16.18
N GLY A 281 7.89 6.82 15.90
CA GLY A 281 9.08 7.28 15.16
C GLY A 281 9.03 6.99 13.65
N GLY A 282 7.86 6.72 13.07
CA GLY A 282 7.71 6.46 11.63
C GLY A 282 8.30 5.12 11.19
N ARG A 283 8.48 4.18 12.12
CA ARG A 283 9.15 2.89 11.90
C ARG A 283 8.30 1.88 11.11
N GLY A 284 7.01 2.13 10.97
CA GLY A 284 6.11 1.24 10.24
C GLY A 284 4.65 1.35 10.65
N TYR A 285 3.87 0.42 10.11
CA TYR A 285 2.48 0.17 10.45
C TYR A 285 2.33 -1.27 10.97
N GLU A 286 1.45 -1.46 11.93
CA GLU A 286 0.89 -2.76 12.29
C GLU A 286 -0.56 -2.82 11.79
N CYS A 287 -0.85 -3.79 10.93
CA CYS A 287 -2.17 -3.98 10.33
C CYS A 287 -2.78 -5.29 10.85
N LYS A 288 -4.03 -5.19 11.31
CA LYS A 288 -4.83 -6.33 11.77
C LYS A 288 -6.13 -6.41 10.99
N VAL A 289 -6.49 -7.60 10.54
CA VAL A 289 -7.80 -7.84 9.95
C VAL A 289 -8.85 -7.97 11.04
N VAL A 290 -10.00 -7.33 10.84
CA VAL A 290 -11.11 -7.31 11.79
C VAL A 290 -12.28 -8.12 11.23
N ASN A 291 -12.86 -9.00 12.06
CA ASN A 291 -14.12 -9.71 11.78
C ASN A 291 -15.27 -8.67 11.85
N PRO A 292 -16.20 -8.58 10.88
CA PRO A 292 -16.56 -9.60 9.90
C PRO A 292 -16.05 -9.46 8.46
N LEU A 293 -16.19 -10.57 7.71
CA LEU A 293 -16.06 -10.60 6.26
C LEU A 293 -17.36 -10.10 5.64
N PHE A 294 -17.23 -9.06 4.83
CA PHE A 294 -18.36 -8.52 4.09
C PHE A 294 -18.31 -9.00 2.64
N ALA A 295 -19.47 -9.32 2.10
CA ALA A 295 -19.68 -9.64 0.71
C ALA A 295 -20.43 -8.50 0.02
N ASN A 296 -19.91 -8.02 -1.12
CA ASN A 296 -20.54 -6.98 -1.91
C ASN A 296 -21.68 -7.56 -2.75
N ARG A 297 -22.76 -7.95 -2.06
CA ARG A 297 -23.94 -8.57 -2.66
C ARG A 297 -24.52 -7.70 -3.76
N GLN A 298 -24.60 -6.38 -3.55
CA GLN A 298 -25.11 -5.42 -4.53
C GLN A 298 -24.31 -5.42 -5.83
N ALA A 299 -22.97 -5.49 -5.75
CA ALA A 299 -22.15 -5.56 -6.96
C ALA A 299 -22.35 -6.86 -7.73
N VAL A 300 -22.44 -7.99 -7.04
CA VAL A 300 -22.72 -9.28 -7.69
C VAL A 300 -24.09 -9.28 -8.33
N GLU A 301 -25.10 -8.74 -7.64
CA GLU A 301 -26.47 -8.60 -8.14
C GLU A 301 -26.53 -7.77 -9.42
N PHE A 302 -25.96 -6.56 -9.36
CA PHE A 302 -25.91 -5.63 -10.48
C PHE A 302 -25.23 -6.25 -11.70
N VAL A 303 -24.09 -6.92 -11.52
CA VAL A 303 -23.36 -7.54 -12.64
C VAL A 303 -24.11 -8.73 -13.23
N LEU A 304 -24.68 -9.61 -12.38
CA LEU A 304 -25.46 -10.75 -12.86
C LEU A 304 -26.69 -10.28 -13.65
N GLN A 305 -27.38 -9.24 -13.18
CA GLN A 305 -28.54 -8.69 -13.85
C GLN A 305 -28.18 -8.08 -15.21
N GLU A 306 -27.09 -7.31 -15.31
CA GLU A 306 -26.64 -6.75 -16.59
C GLU A 306 -26.30 -7.85 -17.61
N ILE A 307 -25.63 -8.92 -17.16
CA ILE A 307 -25.32 -10.07 -18.02
C ILE A 307 -26.59 -10.82 -18.43
N ALA A 308 -27.52 -11.00 -17.49
CA ALA A 308 -28.77 -11.69 -17.70
C ALA A 308 -29.67 -10.96 -18.70
N GLN A 309 -29.79 -9.64 -18.58
CA GLN A 309 -30.52 -8.79 -19.54
C GLN A 309 -29.91 -8.90 -20.94
N ALA A 310 -28.57 -8.89 -21.04
CA ALA A 310 -27.88 -9.03 -22.32
C ALA A 310 -28.07 -10.43 -22.95
N LYS A 311 -28.22 -11.48 -22.14
CA LYS A 311 -28.28 -12.88 -22.59
C LYS A 311 -29.70 -13.49 -22.57
N GLY A 312 -30.71 -12.74 -22.13
CA GLY A 312 -32.09 -13.23 -21.98
C GLY A 312 -32.21 -14.42 -21.02
N ARG A 313 -31.41 -14.46 -19.95
CA ARG A 313 -31.41 -15.57 -18.98
C ARG A 313 -31.94 -15.11 -17.63
N GLU A 314 -32.61 -16.01 -16.92
CA GLU A 314 -32.87 -15.81 -15.48
C GLU A 314 -31.56 -15.96 -14.70
N TRP A 315 -31.44 -15.21 -13.61
CA TRP A 315 -30.28 -15.22 -12.74
C TRP A 315 -30.70 -15.29 -11.29
N THR A 316 -29.79 -15.78 -10.44
CA THR A 316 -29.97 -15.81 -8.98
C THR A 316 -28.66 -15.39 -8.34
N ASN A 317 -28.72 -14.49 -7.37
CA ASN A 317 -27.52 -14.06 -6.65
C ASN A 317 -27.03 -15.21 -5.74
N PRO A 318 -25.81 -15.74 -5.96
CA PRO A 318 -25.28 -16.82 -5.12
C PRO A 318 -24.90 -16.34 -3.70
N ILE A 319 -24.82 -15.02 -3.46
CA ILE A 319 -24.50 -14.45 -2.16
C ILE A 319 -25.79 -14.12 -1.42
N THR A 320 -26.14 -14.93 -0.43
CA THR A 320 -27.34 -14.75 0.39
C THR A 320 -27.13 -13.80 1.56
N GLU A 321 -25.95 -13.81 2.16
CA GLU A 321 -25.59 -13.02 3.34
C GLU A 321 -24.49 -12.02 2.99
N ARG A 322 -24.70 -10.75 3.38
CA ARG A 322 -23.73 -9.67 3.17
C ARG A 322 -22.66 -9.62 4.26
N ILE A 323 -22.98 -10.02 5.48
CA ILE A 323 -22.05 -10.02 6.62
C ILE A 323 -21.87 -11.46 7.10
N LEU A 324 -20.63 -11.95 7.02
CA LEU A 324 -20.26 -13.28 7.50
C LEU A 324 -19.35 -13.14 8.71
N TYR A 325 -19.86 -13.52 9.88
CA TYR A 325 -19.07 -13.58 11.12
C TYR A 325 -18.31 -14.90 11.18
N LEU A 326 -16.99 -14.81 11.17
CA LEU A 326 -16.14 -16.00 11.20
C LEU A 326 -16.02 -16.55 12.61
N THR A 327 -16.11 -17.87 12.72
CA THR A 327 -15.71 -18.60 13.94
C THR A 327 -14.19 -18.60 14.11
N PRO A 328 -13.66 -18.77 15.33
CA PRO A 328 -12.22 -18.78 15.59
C PRO A 328 -11.42 -19.77 14.72
N GLU A 329 -12.03 -20.88 14.33
CA GLU A 329 -11.40 -21.95 13.55
C GLU A 329 -11.38 -21.66 12.04
N GLN A 330 -12.27 -20.78 11.56
CA GLN A 330 -12.39 -20.46 10.14
C GLN A 330 -11.37 -19.42 9.70
N SER A 331 -10.79 -19.60 8.51
CA SER A 331 -10.04 -18.55 7.83
C SER A 331 -10.93 -17.71 6.92
N ILE A 332 -10.55 -16.45 6.70
CA ILE A 332 -11.22 -15.54 5.75
C ILE A 332 -11.14 -16.12 4.34
N LEU A 333 -9.98 -16.68 3.99
CA LEU A 333 -9.72 -17.24 2.68
C LEU A 333 -10.65 -18.41 2.34
N GLU A 334 -10.88 -19.34 3.26
CA GLU A 334 -11.75 -20.50 3.03
C GLU A 334 -13.19 -20.06 2.75
N VAL A 335 -13.72 -19.16 3.58
CA VAL A 335 -15.08 -18.62 3.42
C VAL A 335 -15.20 -17.83 2.11
N ALA A 336 -14.26 -16.91 1.87
CA ALA A 336 -14.25 -16.10 0.65
C ALA A 336 -14.10 -16.96 -0.61
N ARG A 337 -13.31 -18.03 -0.58
CA ARG A 337 -13.11 -18.94 -1.72
C ARG A 337 -14.39 -19.70 -2.07
N GLY A 338 -15.14 -20.17 -1.07
CA GLY A 338 -16.44 -20.80 -1.29
C GLY A 338 -17.41 -19.87 -2.02
N LEU A 339 -17.53 -18.63 -1.55
CA LEU A 339 -18.38 -17.61 -2.18
C LEU A 339 -17.87 -17.21 -3.57
N TYR A 340 -16.55 -17.07 -3.73
CA TYR A 340 -15.92 -16.73 -5.01
C TYR A 340 -16.24 -17.77 -6.08
N ASN A 341 -16.15 -19.05 -5.74
CA ASN A 341 -16.47 -20.15 -6.66
C ASN A 341 -17.95 -20.15 -7.05
N ALA A 342 -18.85 -19.84 -6.10
CA ALA A 342 -20.28 -19.71 -6.38
C ALA A 342 -20.57 -18.54 -7.34
N VAL A 343 -19.91 -17.39 -7.15
CA VAL A 343 -19.98 -16.25 -8.09
C VAL A 343 -19.42 -16.61 -9.46
N ALA A 344 -18.26 -17.27 -9.51
CA ALA A 344 -17.65 -17.72 -10.76
C ALA A 344 -18.58 -18.68 -11.52
N ALA A 345 -19.21 -19.63 -10.85
CA ALA A 345 -20.19 -20.54 -11.44
C ALA A 345 -21.40 -19.79 -12.00
N ALA A 346 -21.96 -18.83 -11.25
CA ALA A 346 -23.09 -18.00 -11.70
C ALA A 346 -22.77 -17.16 -12.95
N LEU A 347 -21.51 -16.73 -13.10
CA LEU A 347 -21.01 -16.00 -14.27
C LEU A 347 -20.64 -16.89 -15.46
N GLY A 348 -20.62 -18.22 -15.28
CA GLY A 348 -20.13 -19.18 -16.27
C GLY A 348 -18.60 -19.17 -16.41
N LEU A 349 -17.88 -18.83 -15.34
CA LEU A 349 -16.41 -18.73 -15.26
C LEU A 349 -15.79 -19.77 -14.30
N GLY A 350 -16.58 -20.70 -13.76
CA GLY A 350 -16.16 -21.61 -12.68
C GLY A 350 -14.88 -22.42 -12.94
N ASP A 351 -14.69 -22.90 -14.17
CA ASP A 351 -13.52 -23.71 -14.52
C ASP A 351 -12.26 -22.88 -14.85
N GLN A 352 -12.39 -21.55 -14.85
CA GLN A 352 -11.36 -20.63 -15.35
C GLN A 352 -10.64 -19.85 -14.25
N THR A 353 -11.01 -20.01 -12.98
CA THR A 353 -10.45 -19.19 -11.89
C THR A 353 -10.44 -19.90 -10.55
N SER A 354 -9.56 -19.42 -9.66
CA SER A 354 -9.55 -19.75 -8.25
C SER A 354 -9.22 -18.50 -7.43
N LEU A 355 -9.61 -18.46 -6.16
CA LEU A 355 -9.20 -17.39 -5.24
C LEU A 355 -7.87 -17.77 -4.56
N SER A 356 -6.75 -17.38 -5.18
CA SER A 356 -5.39 -17.59 -4.67
C SER A 356 -4.39 -16.59 -5.24
N ALA A 357 -3.20 -16.49 -4.62
CA ALA A 357 -2.11 -15.62 -5.08
C ALA A 357 -1.65 -15.89 -6.52
N GLN A 358 -1.66 -17.16 -6.92
CA GLN A 358 -1.19 -17.58 -8.24
C GLN A 358 -2.28 -17.54 -9.31
N ALA A 359 -3.54 -17.29 -8.91
CA ALA A 359 -4.64 -17.32 -9.83
C ALA A 359 -4.62 -16.16 -10.82
N ILE A 360 -5.14 -16.45 -12.01
CA ILE A 360 -5.25 -15.51 -13.11
C ILE A 360 -6.70 -15.02 -13.17
N GLU A 361 -6.89 -13.81 -13.68
CA GLU A 361 -8.20 -13.24 -13.94
C GLU A 361 -8.96 -14.05 -15.00
N ALA A 362 -10.14 -14.56 -14.65
CA ALA A 362 -11.06 -15.16 -15.61
C ALA A 362 -11.81 -14.06 -16.38
N LYS A 363 -11.97 -14.25 -17.69
CA LYS A 363 -12.52 -13.23 -18.59
C LYS A 363 -13.59 -13.81 -19.50
N ALA A 364 -14.70 -13.08 -19.57
CA ALA A 364 -15.70 -13.15 -20.62
C ALA A 364 -15.80 -11.76 -21.30
N PRO A 365 -16.52 -11.62 -22.43
CA PRO A 365 -16.53 -10.38 -23.21
C PRO A 365 -16.90 -9.12 -22.41
N ASP A 366 -17.90 -9.21 -21.54
CA ASP A 366 -18.40 -8.06 -20.77
C ASP A 366 -17.99 -8.09 -19.29
N VAL A 367 -17.56 -9.25 -18.78
CA VAL A 367 -17.31 -9.47 -17.35
C VAL A 367 -15.98 -10.17 -17.11
N SER A 368 -15.32 -9.81 -16.03
CA SER A 368 -14.13 -10.52 -15.55
C SER A 368 -14.15 -10.67 -14.04
N LEU A 369 -13.53 -11.76 -13.57
CA LEU A 369 -13.40 -12.10 -12.17
C LEU A 369 -11.92 -12.23 -11.83
N SER A 370 -11.46 -11.42 -10.89
CA SER A 370 -10.06 -11.30 -10.54
C SER A 370 -9.82 -11.71 -9.09
N PRO A 371 -8.76 -12.47 -8.78
CA PRO A 371 -8.40 -12.83 -7.40
C PRO A 371 -7.60 -11.72 -6.69
N VAL A 372 -7.30 -10.60 -7.37
CA VAL A 372 -6.37 -9.58 -6.86
C VAL A 372 -6.86 -8.92 -5.57
N LEU A 373 -5.94 -8.78 -4.61
CA LEU A 373 -6.17 -8.05 -3.37
C LEU A 373 -5.86 -6.56 -3.52
N HIS A 374 -6.66 -5.71 -2.87
CA HIS A 374 -6.45 -4.27 -2.84
C HIS A 374 -6.52 -3.75 -1.41
N LEU A 375 -5.73 -2.74 -1.07
CA LEU A 375 -5.88 -1.96 0.16
C LEU A 375 -6.55 -0.66 -0.21
N CYS A 376 -7.71 -0.36 0.36
CA CYS A 376 -8.53 0.80 -0.02
C CYS A 376 -9.12 1.49 1.22
N ALA A 377 -9.22 2.81 1.18
CA ALA A 377 -10.00 3.60 2.11
C ALA A 377 -11.44 3.77 1.59
N TYR A 378 -12.43 3.58 2.46
CA TYR A 378 -13.85 3.75 2.11
C TYR A 378 -14.65 4.33 3.28
N GLU A 379 -15.69 5.11 2.97
CA GLU A 379 -16.57 5.76 3.93
C GLU A 379 -17.49 4.77 4.67
N ARG A 380 -17.43 4.75 6.00
CA ARG A 380 -18.19 3.87 6.90
C ARG A 380 -19.67 4.25 7.01
N GLY A 381 -20.00 5.53 6.90
CA GLY A 381 -21.35 6.05 7.16
C GLY A 381 -22.44 5.46 6.26
N GLU A 382 -22.07 5.08 5.03
CA GLU A 382 -22.97 4.40 4.10
C GLU A 382 -23.25 2.94 4.48
N GLU A 383 -22.31 2.27 5.19
CA GLU A 383 -22.46 0.86 5.59
C GLU A 383 -23.12 0.70 6.95
N SER A 384 -22.90 1.64 7.89
CA SER A 384 -23.40 1.49 9.26
C SER A 384 -24.92 1.35 9.31
N LEU A 385 -25.66 2.12 8.53
CA LEU A 385 -27.12 2.06 8.53
C LEU A 385 -27.66 0.74 7.97
N VAL A 386 -27.06 0.23 6.89
CA VAL A 386 -27.46 -1.05 6.29
C VAL A 386 -27.11 -2.21 7.22
N ASN A 387 -25.94 -2.15 7.85
CA ASN A 387 -25.47 -3.14 8.82
C ASN A 387 -26.39 -3.20 10.05
N ASP A 388 -26.84 -2.05 10.58
CA ASP A 388 -27.74 -1.98 11.74
C ASP A 388 -29.06 -2.74 11.44
N TYR A 389 -29.64 -2.57 10.25
CA TYR A 389 -30.85 -3.29 9.87
C TYR A 389 -30.62 -4.79 9.67
N GLU A 390 -29.47 -5.20 9.13
CA GLU A 390 -29.12 -6.62 9.01
C GLU A 390 -28.88 -7.28 10.36
N GLU A 391 -28.28 -6.57 11.31
CA GLU A 391 -28.11 -7.04 12.68
C GLU A 391 -29.46 -7.27 13.35
N ILE A 392 -30.41 -6.33 13.19
CA ILE A 392 -31.79 -6.48 13.67
C ILE A 392 -32.47 -7.71 13.04
N ILE A 393 -32.32 -7.92 11.72
CA ILE A 393 -32.89 -9.10 11.03
C ILE A 393 -32.26 -10.39 11.56
N THR A 394 -30.95 -10.40 11.77
CA THR A 394 -30.20 -11.58 12.26
C THR A 394 -30.60 -11.92 13.69
N MET A 395 -30.66 -10.92 14.57
CA MET A 395 -31.16 -11.07 15.95
C MET A 395 -32.61 -11.60 15.97
N ALA A 396 -33.46 -11.11 15.06
CA ALA A 396 -34.85 -11.55 14.94
C ALA A 396 -34.97 -13.02 14.53
N ARG A 397 -34.08 -13.49 13.63
CA ARG A 397 -33.99 -14.90 13.23
C ARG A 397 -33.43 -15.81 14.32
N GLN A 398 -32.50 -15.32 15.13
CA GLN A 398 -31.86 -16.08 16.21
C GLN A 398 -32.68 -16.12 17.53
N GLY A 399 -33.85 -15.48 17.55
CA GLY A 399 -34.82 -15.61 18.65
C GLY A 399 -34.59 -14.68 19.85
N GLY A 400 -33.83 -13.60 19.68
CA GLY A 400 -33.49 -12.66 20.76
C GLY A 400 -34.71 -12.05 21.45
N SER A 401 -34.80 -12.22 22.77
CA SER A 401 -35.79 -11.59 23.65
C SER A 401 -35.61 -10.07 23.80
N GLU A 402 -34.53 -9.50 23.26
CA GLU A 402 -34.21 -8.06 23.34
C GLU A 402 -34.90 -7.20 22.26
N ILE A 403 -35.54 -7.80 21.26
CA ILE A 403 -36.13 -7.06 20.13
C ILE A 403 -37.44 -6.37 20.51
N VAL A 404 -38.05 -6.77 21.63
CA VAL A 404 -39.40 -6.32 22.05
C VAL A 404 -39.35 -5.23 23.14
N GLU A 405 -38.18 -4.89 23.68
CA GLU A 405 -38.07 -3.74 24.59
C GLU A 405 -37.47 -2.52 23.88
N PRO A 406 -38.27 -1.48 23.56
CA PRO A 406 -37.69 -0.22 23.12
C PRO A 406 -36.79 0.30 24.24
N ARG A 407 -35.52 0.59 23.91
CA ARG A 407 -34.56 1.25 24.82
C ARG A 407 -35.25 2.45 25.49
N ARG A 408 -35.72 2.27 26.73
CA ARG A 408 -36.17 3.37 27.59
C ARG A 408 -34.94 4.08 28.13
N GLN A 409 -34.23 4.81 27.27
CA GLN A 409 -33.35 5.87 27.72
C GLN A 409 -34.13 7.18 27.75
N GLY A 410 -34.37 7.67 28.96
CA GLY A 410 -34.76 9.05 29.24
C GLY A 410 -36.25 9.31 29.39
N ARG A 411 -36.82 8.97 30.57
CA ARG A 411 -37.78 9.81 31.33
C ARG A 411 -38.35 9.05 32.54
N ARG A 412 -37.85 9.40 33.72
CA ARG A 412 -38.53 9.53 35.04
C ARG A 412 -37.48 10.19 35.96
N SER A 413 -37.45 11.52 35.98
CA SER A 413 -38.07 12.40 36.99
C SER A 413 -37.47 12.17 38.38
N LEU A 414 -36.72 13.14 38.92
CA LEU A 414 -37.33 14.16 39.79
C LEU A 414 -38.23 13.49 40.81
N ASP A 415 -37.65 13.09 41.95
CA ASP A 415 -38.27 13.03 43.29
C ASP A 415 -37.36 12.23 44.23
N ALA A 416 -36.33 12.89 44.77
CA ALA A 416 -35.62 12.46 45.98
C ALA A 416 -34.85 13.65 46.60
N ALA A 417 -35.54 14.76 46.84
CA ALA A 417 -35.07 15.87 47.66
C ALA A 417 -36.11 16.16 48.74
N ASN A 418 -35.99 15.46 49.89
CA ASN A 418 -36.60 15.70 51.23
C ASN A 418 -36.63 14.34 51.95
N GLN A 419 -35.94 14.01 53.03
CA GLN A 419 -35.57 14.66 54.30
C GLN A 419 -34.73 13.64 55.13
N PRO A 420 -34.27 13.89 56.38
CA PRO A 420 -33.70 15.09 56.98
C PRO A 420 -32.37 14.81 57.76
N PHE A 421 -31.70 15.91 58.09
CA PHE A 421 -30.58 16.05 59.01
C PHE A 421 -30.83 15.45 60.43
N LYS A 422 -29.88 14.66 60.95
CA LYS A 422 -29.61 14.57 62.41
C LYS A 422 -28.09 14.62 62.68
N ARG A 423 -27.71 15.63 63.48
CA ARG A 423 -26.35 15.93 63.99
C ARG A 423 -25.95 15.02 65.15
N SER A 424 -24.62 14.83 65.33
CA SER A 424 -23.85 14.80 66.61
C SER A 424 -22.66 13.84 66.46
N LYS A 425 -21.39 14.09 66.84
CA LYS A 425 -20.64 15.16 67.54
C LYS A 425 -19.13 14.84 67.40
N ARG A 426 -18.29 15.90 67.28
CA ARG A 426 -16.90 16.10 67.81
C ARG A 426 -15.80 15.09 67.35
N SER A 427 -14.53 15.45 67.10
CA SER A 427 -13.67 16.50 67.66
C SER A 427 -12.44 16.83 66.78
N CYS A 428 -12.06 18.11 66.86
CA CYS A 428 -10.76 18.79 66.70
C CYS A 428 -9.47 17.93 66.60
N LEU A 429 -8.56 18.28 65.67
CA LEU A 429 -7.33 19.07 65.96
C LEU A 429 -6.52 19.37 64.67
N ARG A 430 -5.76 20.47 64.74
CA ARG A 430 -5.06 21.24 63.70
C ARG A 430 -3.69 20.65 63.28
N PRO A 431 -3.08 21.18 62.19
CA PRO A 431 -1.82 20.70 61.61
C PRO A 431 -0.59 21.30 62.33
N GLN A 432 0.53 20.57 62.32
CA GLN A 432 1.84 21.10 62.70
C GLN A 432 2.69 21.37 61.46
N SER A 433 3.16 22.61 61.40
CA SER A 433 4.27 23.10 60.60
C SER A 433 5.60 22.63 61.17
N LEU A 434 6.60 22.39 60.33
CA LEU A 434 8.00 22.62 60.68
C LEU A 434 8.75 23.06 59.41
N ALA A 435 9.38 24.23 59.51
CA ALA A 435 10.27 24.83 58.54
C ALA A 435 11.70 24.83 59.11
N ASN A 436 12.68 24.82 58.19
CA ASN A 436 14.10 25.18 58.33
C ASN A 436 14.97 24.17 59.12
N ALA A 437 16.25 23.91 58.80
CA ALA A 437 17.29 24.77 58.23
C ALA A 437 18.49 24.00 57.61
N ALA A 438 19.07 24.57 56.54
CA ALA A 438 20.49 24.80 56.19
C ALA A 438 21.61 23.75 56.40
N GLY A 439 22.45 23.58 55.35
CA GLY A 439 23.88 23.87 55.45
C GLY A 439 24.88 22.83 54.92
N ALA A 440 25.33 22.99 53.66
CA ALA A 440 26.73 22.96 53.18
C ALA A 440 26.76 23.10 51.65
#